data_AF-A0A1B2J6I0-F1
#
_entry.id   AF-A0A1B2J6I0-F1
#
_cell.length_a   1.000
_cell.length_b   1.000
_cell.length_c   1.000
_cell.angle_alpha   90.00
_cell.angle_beta   90.00
_cell.angle_gamma   90.00
#
_symmetry.space_group_name_H-M   'P 1'
#
loop_
_entity.id
_entity.type
_entity.pdbx_description
1 polymer ?
#
loop_
_entity_poly.entity_id
_entity_poly.type
_entity_poly.pdbx_seq_one_letter_code
_entity_poly.pdbx_strand_id
1 'polypeptide(L)'
;MSKQPDNTYVPKFIKDTPWYAGEHQREETTEKHIKDQFIRHKGVGKGCKNCGLPHNEKDCFEKPKRRKVTKHLDTIMVRNTDDWDSKRDKWFGYNADEEYQEQLAKWNANEAKKQKAILLKALSAQVDILYNWMVQGGEVKLTEAEQVELEKEILDEYCGEGVKRYSQDTVDLANEGFVGESKVNEFEGSKVFAWGREKASDTTDVVKGPGVDHGSDGQTKEQKSAIEEKRRKLLEKYK
;
A
#
# COMPACT_ATOMS: atom_id res chain seq x y z
N MET A 1 9.00 -36.53 0.95
CA MET A 1 8.45 -35.45 1.79
C MET A 1 9.35 -35.28 2.99
N SER A 2 9.93 -34.11 3.19
CA SER A 2 10.76 -33.83 4.37
C SER A 2 9.87 -33.88 5.62
N LYS A 3 10.27 -34.68 6.61
CA LYS A 3 9.62 -34.65 7.92
C LYS A 3 9.89 -33.27 8.52
N GLN A 4 8.84 -32.53 8.86
CA GLN A 4 9.01 -31.30 9.60
C GLN A 4 9.63 -31.63 10.97
N PRO A 5 10.50 -30.77 11.51
CA PRO A 5 11.15 -31.03 12.80
C PRO A 5 10.11 -31.11 13.92
N ASP A 6 10.21 -32.14 14.75
CA ASP A 6 9.28 -32.37 15.86
C ASP A 6 9.40 -31.25 16.91
N ASN A 7 8.29 -30.53 17.12
CA ASN A 7 8.23 -29.52 18.18
C ASN A 7 8.25 -30.20 19.56
N THR A 8 9.30 -29.96 20.35
CA THR A 8 9.52 -30.53 21.69
C THR A 8 8.37 -30.25 22.67
N TYR A 9 7.67 -29.13 22.49
CA TYR A 9 6.65 -28.67 23.43
C TYR A 9 5.26 -29.27 23.21
N VAL A 10 5.03 -30.00 22.13
CA VAL A 10 3.72 -30.64 21.88
C VAL A 10 3.61 -31.90 22.75
N PRO A 11 2.60 -32.01 23.64
CA PRO A 11 2.40 -33.18 24.49
C PRO A 11 2.20 -34.49 23.71
N LYS A 12 2.60 -35.62 24.30
CA LYS A 12 2.53 -36.95 23.66
C LYS A 12 1.13 -37.34 23.17
N PHE A 13 0.08 -37.05 23.94
CA PHE A 13 -1.30 -37.38 23.55
C PHE A 13 -1.82 -36.61 22.32
N ILE A 14 -1.13 -35.54 21.91
CA ILE A 14 -1.42 -34.80 20.67
C ILE A 14 -0.56 -35.34 19.51
N LYS A 15 0.67 -35.79 19.81
CA LYS A 15 1.61 -36.35 18.83
C LYS A 15 1.25 -37.77 18.40
N ASP A 16 0.82 -38.60 19.35
CA ASP A 16 0.58 -40.01 19.13
C ASP A 16 -0.78 -40.20 18.47
N THR A 17 -0.78 -40.64 17.22
CA THR A 17 -1.99 -40.94 16.48
C THR A 17 -2.72 -42.13 17.13
N PRO A 18 -4.02 -42.01 17.45
CA PRO A 18 -4.74 -43.13 18.04
C PRO A 18 -4.85 -44.28 17.03
N TRP A 19 -4.93 -45.51 17.55
CA TRP A 19 -4.86 -46.76 16.76
C TRP A 19 -5.91 -46.87 15.64
N TYR A 20 -7.03 -46.13 15.73
CA TYR A 20 -8.10 -46.11 14.73
C TYR A 20 -7.94 -45.04 13.64
N ALA A 21 -7.03 -44.08 13.80
CA ALA A 21 -6.93 -42.92 12.91
C ALA A 21 -6.00 -43.14 11.69
N GLY A 22 -5.35 -44.30 11.57
CA GLY A 22 -4.48 -44.63 10.43
C GLY A 22 -3.32 -43.64 10.24
N GLU A 23 -2.81 -43.53 9.01
CA GLU A 23 -1.85 -42.49 8.62
C GLU A 23 -2.63 -41.17 8.48
N HIS A 24 -2.31 -40.15 9.29
CA HIS A 24 -3.00 -38.86 9.28
C HIS A 24 -3.12 -38.35 7.84
N GLN A 25 -4.31 -38.47 7.25
CA GLN A 25 -4.73 -37.60 6.17
C GLN A 25 -4.79 -36.21 6.78
N ARG A 26 -3.68 -35.47 6.72
CA ARG A 26 -3.66 -34.01 6.84
C ARG A 26 -4.86 -33.57 6.02
N GLU A 27 -5.88 -33.01 6.71
CA GLU A 27 -7.19 -32.70 6.13
C GLU A 27 -6.97 -32.32 4.68
N GLU A 28 -7.39 -33.22 3.76
CA GLU A 28 -7.40 -32.89 2.34
C GLU A 28 -8.11 -31.55 2.32
N THR A 29 -7.39 -30.50 1.93
CA THR A 29 -7.91 -29.15 1.90
C THR A 29 -9.01 -29.20 0.87
N THR A 30 -10.23 -29.54 1.30
CA THR A 30 -11.44 -29.40 0.53
C THR A 30 -11.44 -27.93 0.22
N GLU A 31 -10.99 -27.58 -0.98
CA GLU A 31 -10.79 -26.22 -1.39
C GLU A 31 -12.10 -25.51 -1.07
N LYS A 32 -12.03 -24.58 -0.11
CA LYS A 32 -13.17 -23.79 0.38
C LYS A 32 -13.54 -22.78 -0.71
N HIS A 33 -13.90 -23.31 -1.88
CA HIS A 33 -14.33 -22.51 -2.99
C HIS A 33 -15.75 -22.08 -2.69
N ILE A 34 -15.99 -20.78 -2.78
CA ILE A 34 -17.33 -20.20 -2.63
C ILE A 34 -18.15 -20.74 -3.81
N LYS A 35 -19.03 -21.70 -3.54
CA LYS A 35 -19.89 -22.33 -4.54
C LYS A 35 -21.33 -22.02 -4.21
N ASP A 36 -21.90 -21.08 -4.96
CA ASP A 36 -23.31 -20.75 -4.85
C ASP A 36 -24.15 -21.81 -5.54
N GLN A 37 -24.62 -22.78 -4.76
CA GLN A 37 -25.46 -23.87 -5.26
C GLN A 37 -26.93 -23.56 -5.01
N PHE A 38 -27.68 -23.60 -6.10
CA PHE A 38 -29.13 -23.61 -6.06
C PHE A 38 -29.63 -25.03 -6.32
N ILE A 39 -30.48 -25.53 -5.42
CA ILE A 39 -31.16 -26.81 -5.58
C ILE A 39 -32.62 -26.57 -5.97
N ARG A 40 -33.11 -27.41 -6.88
CA ARG A 40 -34.53 -27.46 -7.23
C ARG A 40 -35.33 -27.95 -6.03
N HIS A 41 -36.18 -27.10 -5.48
CA HIS A 41 -37.07 -27.52 -4.41
C HIS A 41 -38.15 -28.45 -4.97
N LYS A 42 -37.97 -29.76 -4.77
CA LYS A 42 -38.99 -30.76 -5.05
C LYS A 42 -40.04 -30.68 -3.95
N GLY A 43 -40.96 -29.71 -4.05
CA GLY A 43 -42.03 -29.61 -3.06
C GLY A 43 -42.83 -30.92 -3.02
N VAL A 44 -43.07 -31.41 -1.81
CA VAL A 44 -43.75 -32.69 -1.59
C VAL A 44 -45.25 -32.42 -1.65
N GLY A 45 -45.91 -32.75 -2.76
CA GLY A 45 -47.37 -32.65 -2.84
C GLY A 45 -47.98 -32.50 -4.23
N LYS A 46 -49.32 -32.48 -4.27
CA LYS A 46 -50.09 -32.09 -5.46
C LYS A 46 -49.86 -30.58 -5.69
N GLY A 47 -49.48 -30.19 -6.90
CA GLY A 47 -49.22 -28.79 -7.24
C GLY A 47 -50.39 -27.85 -6.89
N CYS A 48 -50.07 -26.60 -6.59
CA CYS A 48 -51.00 -25.54 -6.25
C CYS A 48 -52.11 -25.43 -7.31
N LYS A 49 -53.37 -25.32 -6.88
CA LYS A 49 -54.51 -25.24 -7.81
C LYS A 49 -54.55 -23.94 -8.62
N ASN A 50 -53.89 -22.89 -8.12
CA ASN A 50 -53.83 -21.57 -8.74
C ASN A 50 -52.78 -21.51 -9.86
N CYS A 51 -51.52 -21.82 -9.55
CA CYS A 51 -50.40 -21.69 -10.50
C CYS A 51 -49.74 -23.02 -10.93
N GLY A 52 -50.04 -24.14 -10.28
CA GLY A 52 -49.50 -25.46 -10.62
C GLY A 52 -48.15 -25.82 -9.99
N LEU A 53 -47.48 -24.89 -9.30
CA LEU A 53 -46.18 -25.12 -8.63
C LEU A 53 -46.33 -25.86 -7.29
N PRO A 54 -45.29 -26.56 -6.78
CA PRO A 54 -45.41 -27.40 -5.60
C PRO A 54 -45.34 -26.59 -4.29
N HIS A 55 -46.42 -25.87 -3.99
CA HIS A 55 -46.67 -25.15 -2.72
C HIS A 55 -48.17 -25.15 -2.38
N ASN A 56 -48.54 -24.68 -1.19
CA ASN A 56 -49.94 -24.62 -0.74
C ASN A 56 -50.70 -23.45 -1.39
N GLU A 57 -51.99 -23.61 -1.68
CA GLU A 57 -52.81 -22.56 -2.30
C GLU A 57 -52.85 -21.23 -1.51
N LYS A 58 -52.71 -21.28 -0.19
CA LYS A 58 -52.63 -20.09 0.69
C LYS A 58 -51.29 -19.35 0.60
N ASP A 59 -50.23 -20.06 0.23
CA ASP A 59 -48.86 -19.54 0.12
C ASP A 59 -48.52 -19.21 -1.35
N CYS A 60 -49.53 -19.07 -2.20
CA CYS A 60 -49.34 -18.78 -3.62
C CYS A 60 -49.03 -17.30 -3.82
N PHE A 61 -47.88 -17.02 -4.43
CA PHE A 61 -47.46 -15.66 -4.79
C PHE A 61 -48.18 -15.10 -6.03
N GLU A 62 -48.84 -15.95 -6.82
CA GLU A 62 -49.66 -15.48 -7.93
C GLU A 62 -51.04 -15.02 -7.45
N LYS A 63 -51.57 -13.99 -8.12
CA LYS A 63 -52.95 -13.54 -7.89
C LYS A 63 -53.94 -14.72 -7.98
N PRO A 64 -54.90 -14.87 -7.04
CA PRO A 64 -55.87 -15.97 -7.08
C PRO A 64 -56.70 -15.99 -8.38
N LYS A 65 -56.67 -17.11 -9.10
CA LYS A 65 -57.41 -17.34 -10.35
C LYS A 65 -58.60 -18.26 -10.11
N ARG A 66 -59.72 -17.98 -10.77
CA ARG A 66 -60.93 -18.83 -10.71
C ARG A 66 -60.82 -20.12 -11.52
N ARG A 67 -59.98 -20.15 -12.55
CA ARG A 67 -59.74 -21.32 -13.42
C ARG A 67 -58.41 -21.96 -13.03
N LYS A 68 -58.40 -23.30 -12.98
CA LYS A 68 -57.17 -24.07 -12.74
C LYS A 68 -56.23 -23.88 -13.93
N VAL A 69 -54.99 -23.49 -13.66
CA VAL A 69 -53.95 -23.32 -14.67
C VAL A 69 -53.27 -24.67 -14.94
N THR A 70 -53.01 -24.96 -16.21
CA THR A 70 -52.22 -26.12 -16.65
C THR A 70 -50.77 -25.91 -16.21
N LYS A 71 -50.14 -26.94 -15.62
CA LYS A 71 -48.84 -26.86 -14.94
C LYS A 71 -47.79 -26.06 -15.72
N HIS A 72 -47.27 -24.97 -15.13
CA HIS A 72 -46.01 -24.36 -15.54
C HIS A 72 -44.83 -25.22 -15.07
N LEU A 73 -43.79 -25.36 -15.90
CA LEU A 73 -42.60 -26.18 -15.64
C LEU A 73 -41.51 -25.45 -14.83
N ASP A 74 -41.75 -24.20 -14.43
CA ASP A 74 -40.72 -23.40 -13.78
C ASP A 74 -40.42 -23.94 -12.39
N THR A 75 -39.21 -24.43 -12.21
CA THR A 75 -38.78 -25.01 -10.94
C THR A 75 -38.20 -23.93 -10.07
N ILE A 76 -38.77 -23.75 -8.88
CA ILE A 76 -38.24 -22.82 -7.89
C ILE A 76 -36.87 -23.34 -7.42
N MET A 77 -35.87 -22.52 -7.60
CA MET A 77 -34.50 -22.76 -7.16
C MET A 77 -34.34 -22.19 -5.75
N VAL A 78 -33.87 -23.00 -4.81
CA VAL A 78 -33.66 -22.63 -3.40
C VAL A 78 -32.18 -22.79 -3.07
N ARG A 79 -31.66 -21.87 -2.25
CA ARG A 79 -30.28 -21.89 -1.76
C ARG A 79 -30.02 -23.16 -0.95
N ASN A 80 -28.95 -23.88 -1.28
CA ASN A 80 -28.47 -25.03 -0.52
C ASN A 80 -27.17 -24.69 0.20
N THR A 81 -27.28 -24.15 1.42
CA THR A 81 -26.11 -23.81 2.24
C THR A 81 -26.41 -24.13 3.69
N ASP A 82 -25.56 -24.93 4.32
CA ASP A 82 -25.68 -25.26 5.74
C ASP A 82 -24.86 -24.34 6.64
N ASP A 83 -23.83 -23.71 6.09
CA ASP A 83 -22.92 -22.82 6.80
C ASP A 83 -23.59 -21.52 7.28
N TRP A 84 -23.21 -21.10 8.48
CA TRP A 84 -23.74 -19.91 9.14
C TRP A 84 -23.38 -18.62 8.40
N ASP A 85 -22.14 -18.53 7.91
CA ASP A 85 -21.65 -17.39 7.12
C ASP A 85 -22.37 -17.33 5.78
N SER A 86 -22.47 -18.47 5.07
CA SER A 86 -23.18 -18.54 3.81
C SER A 86 -24.62 -18.05 3.99
N LYS A 87 -25.39 -18.54 4.97
CA LYS A 87 -26.78 -18.08 5.19
C LYS A 87 -26.94 -16.56 5.35
N ARG A 88 -25.89 -15.85 5.80
CA ARG A 88 -25.88 -14.38 5.94
C ARG A 88 -25.13 -13.65 4.84
N ASP A 89 -24.59 -14.37 3.86
CA ASP A 89 -23.86 -13.76 2.77
C ASP A 89 -24.79 -12.86 1.95
N LYS A 90 -24.49 -11.55 2.00
CA LYS A 90 -25.22 -10.49 1.31
C LYS A 90 -25.04 -10.58 -0.20
N TRP A 91 -23.94 -11.20 -0.65
CA TRP A 91 -23.55 -11.29 -2.05
C TRP A 91 -23.87 -12.67 -2.66
N PHE A 92 -24.71 -13.47 -2.01
CA PHE A 92 -25.09 -14.76 -2.57
C PHE A 92 -25.86 -14.61 -3.89
N GLY A 93 -25.40 -15.34 -4.92
CA GLY A 93 -25.94 -15.25 -6.27
C GLY A 93 -25.51 -13.99 -7.02
N TYR A 94 -24.52 -13.24 -6.52
CA TYR A 94 -23.95 -12.10 -7.23
C TYR A 94 -23.31 -12.55 -8.54
N ASN A 95 -23.79 -12.00 -9.66
CA ASN A 95 -23.22 -12.29 -10.97
C ASN A 95 -22.07 -11.31 -11.27
N ALA A 96 -20.85 -11.73 -10.93
CA ALA A 96 -19.65 -10.92 -11.16
C ALA A 96 -19.47 -10.53 -12.62
N ASP A 97 -19.93 -11.33 -13.58
CA ASP A 97 -19.70 -11.05 -14.99
C ASP A 97 -20.60 -9.92 -15.53
N GLU A 98 -21.80 -9.73 -14.98
CA GLU A 98 -22.73 -8.69 -15.46
C GLU A 98 -22.57 -7.41 -14.65
N GLU A 99 -22.73 -7.47 -13.33
CA GLU A 99 -22.78 -6.28 -12.49
C GLU A 99 -21.44 -5.55 -12.40
N TYR A 100 -20.33 -6.30 -12.33
CA TYR A 100 -18.99 -5.70 -12.28
C TYR A 100 -18.62 -5.07 -13.62
N GLN A 101 -18.97 -5.70 -14.74
CA GLN A 101 -18.69 -5.17 -16.07
C GLN A 101 -19.47 -3.88 -16.33
N GLU A 102 -20.73 -3.80 -15.89
CA GLU A 102 -21.48 -2.54 -15.93
C GLU A 102 -20.80 -1.44 -15.12
N GLN A 103 -20.29 -1.77 -13.93
CA GLN A 103 -19.60 -0.81 -13.08
C GLN A 103 -18.28 -0.33 -13.71
N LEU A 104 -17.51 -1.24 -14.32
CA LEU A 104 -16.32 -0.90 -15.09
C LEU A 104 -16.66 -0.01 -16.28
N ALA A 105 -17.74 -0.30 -17.02
CA ALA A 105 -18.20 0.52 -18.13
C ALA A 105 -18.56 1.94 -17.68
N LYS A 106 -19.28 2.08 -16.56
CA LYS A 106 -19.61 3.38 -15.96
C LYS A 106 -18.34 4.14 -15.55
N TRP A 107 -17.38 3.46 -14.93
CA TRP A 107 -16.12 4.05 -14.52
C TRP A 107 -15.31 4.55 -15.73
N ASN A 108 -15.13 3.71 -16.76
CA ASN A 108 -14.46 4.07 -18.00
C ASN A 108 -15.14 5.25 -18.72
N ALA A 109 -16.47 5.27 -18.76
CA ALA A 109 -17.22 6.37 -19.36
C ALA A 109 -17.03 7.68 -18.59
N ASN A 110 -16.96 7.63 -17.26
CA ASN A 110 -16.68 8.80 -16.44
C ASN A 110 -15.24 9.28 -16.62
N GLU A 111 -14.28 8.38 -16.73
CA GLU A 111 -12.88 8.73 -16.95
C GLU A 111 -12.69 9.38 -18.33
N ALA A 112 -13.34 8.86 -19.37
CA ALA A 112 -13.36 9.48 -20.69
C ALA A 112 -13.98 10.89 -20.67
N LYS A 113 -15.02 11.12 -19.84
CA LYS A 113 -15.59 12.47 -19.66
C LYS A 113 -14.61 13.42 -18.98
N LYS A 114 -13.89 12.96 -17.96
CA LYS A 114 -12.85 13.77 -17.29
C LYS A 114 -11.73 14.14 -18.27
N GLN A 115 -11.24 13.19 -19.04
CA GLN A 115 -10.21 13.44 -20.05
C GLN A 115 -10.68 14.46 -21.10
N LYS A 116 -11.91 14.33 -21.59
CA LYS A 116 -12.50 15.33 -22.51
C LYS A 116 -12.62 16.71 -21.87
N ALA A 117 -12.98 16.79 -20.59
CA ALA A 117 -13.07 18.07 -19.89
C ALA A 117 -11.69 18.73 -19.71
N ILE A 118 -10.65 17.94 -19.43
CA ILE A 118 -9.26 18.42 -19.35
C ILE A 118 -8.81 18.96 -20.70
N LEU A 119 -9.02 18.19 -21.79
CA LEU A 119 -8.67 18.62 -23.14
C LEU A 119 -9.42 19.88 -23.56
N LEU A 120 -10.72 19.98 -23.25
CA LEU A 120 -11.52 21.16 -23.56
C LEU A 120 -11.01 22.40 -22.81
N LYS A 121 -10.62 22.25 -21.53
CA LYS A 121 -10.03 23.33 -20.73
C LYS A 121 -8.66 23.77 -21.26
N ALA A 122 -7.83 22.83 -21.70
CA ALA A 122 -6.54 23.15 -22.32
C ALA A 122 -6.74 23.91 -23.65
N LEU A 123 -7.70 23.47 -24.46
CA LEU A 123 -8.00 24.10 -25.74
C LEU A 123 -8.61 25.50 -25.58
N SER A 124 -9.48 25.71 -24.59
CA SER A 124 -9.99 27.06 -24.28
C SER A 124 -8.86 28.00 -23.87
N ALA A 125 -7.91 27.55 -23.04
CA ALA A 125 -6.76 28.36 -22.65
C ALA A 125 -5.89 28.76 -23.86
N GLN A 126 -5.70 27.85 -24.82
CA GLN A 126 -4.97 28.16 -26.05
C GLN A 126 -5.71 29.20 -26.92
N VAL A 127 -7.04 29.11 -27.03
CA VAL A 127 -7.84 30.08 -27.76
C VAL A 127 -7.75 31.46 -27.11
N ASP A 128 -7.79 31.55 -25.79
CA ASP A 128 -7.64 32.82 -25.06
C ASP A 128 -6.26 33.46 -25.31
N ILE A 129 -5.19 32.65 -25.34
CA ILE A 129 -3.84 33.11 -25.68
C ILE A 129 -3.81 33.67 -27.12
N LEU A 130 -4.36 32.94 -28.09
CA LEU A 130 -4.40 33.36 -29.50
C LEU A 130 -5.24 34.62 -29.70
N TYR A 131 -6.39 34.71 -29.02
CA TYR A 131 -7.25 35.88 -29.07
C TYR A 131 -6.54 37.12 -28.50
N ASN A 132 -5.88 36.99 -27.35
CA ASN A 132 -5.07 38.07 -26.78
C ASN A 132 -3.96 38.52 -27.71
N TRP A 133 -3.24 37.58 -28.35
CA TRP A 133 -2.21 37.89 -29.34
C TRP A 133 -2.77 38.66 -30.54
N MET A 134 -3.91 38.22 -31.08
CA MET A 134 -4.53 38.80 -32.27
C MET A 134 -5.12 40.19 -32.01
N VAL A 135 -5.72 40.42 -30.83
CA VAL A 135 -6.37 41.69 -30.49
C VAL A 135 -5.37 42.75 -30.04
N GLN A 136 -4.31 42.38 -29.33
CA GLN A 136 -3.37 43.35 -28.75
C GLN A 136 -2.16 43.66 -29.64
N GLY A 137 -1.97 42.95 -30.76
CA GLY A 137 -0.87 43.22 -31.71
C GLY A 137 0.52 43.17 -31.08
N GLY A 138 0.66 42.49 -29.94
CA GLY A 138 1.83 42.58 -29.07
C GLY A 138 2.87 41.50 -29.35
N GLU A 139 4.12 41.93 -29.50
CA GLU A 139 5.26 41.10 -29.12
C GLU A 139 5.05 40.68 -27.66
N VAL A 140 4.75 39.41 -27.41
CA VAL A 140 4.73 38.85 -26.06
C VAL A 140 6.19 38.76 -25.61
N LYS A 141 6.70 39.85 -25.04
CA LYS A 141 7.95 39.81 -24.28
C LYS A 141 7.64 39.16 -22.95
N LEU A 142 7.75 37.83 -22.91
CA LEU A 142 7.85 37.09 -21.66
C LEU A 142 8.95 37.76 -20.84
N THR A 143 8.62 38.16 -19.62
CA THR A 143 9.66 38.59 -18.69
C THR A 143 10.55 37.39 -18.38
N GLU A 144 11.85 37.61 -18.10
CA GLU A 144 12.79 36.51 -17.78
C GLU A 144 12.25 35.62 -16.64
N ALA A 145 11.47 36.19 -15.71
CA ALA A 145 10.83 35.46 -14.63
C ALA A 145 9.75 34.48 -15.13
N GLU A 146 8.89 34.91 -16.05
CA GLU A 146 7.85 34.05 -16.65
C GLU A 146 8.46 32.95 -17.53
N GLN A 147 9.61 33.23 -18.16
CA GLN A 147 10.37 32.22 -18.90
C GLN A 147 10.92 31.11 -17.98
N VAL A 148 11.50 31.48 -16.84
CA VAL A 148 12.03 30.53 -15.85
C VAL A 148 10.93 29.69 -15.20
N GLU A 149 9.74 30.26 -14.97
CA GLU A 149 8.59 29.50 -14.46
C GLU A 149 8.03 28.53 -15.50
N LEU A 150 7.91 28.95 -16.77
CA LEU A 150 7.47 28.07 -17.85
C LEU A 150 8.47 26.92 -18.07
N GLU A 151 9.78 27.17 -17.99
CA GLU A 151 10.80 26.13 -18.08
C GLU A 151 10.73 25.14 -16.91
N LYS A 152 10.43 25.61 -15.69
CA LYS A 152 10.22 24.74 -14.53
C LYS A 152 8.97 23.88 -14.68
N GLU A 153 7.86 24.45 -15.15
CA GLU A 153 6.59 23.73 -15.33
C GLU A 153 6.72 22.66 -16.44
N ILE A 154 7.40 22.98 -17.55
CA ILE A 154 7.76 22.01 -18.59
C ILE A 154 8.67 20.92 -18.02
N LEU A 155 9.66 21.26 -17.19
CA LEU A 155 10.54 20.25 -16.57
C LEU A 155 9.79 19.32 -15.62
N ASP A 156 8.86 19.83 -14.82
CA ASP A 156 8.06 19.04 -13.88
C ASP A 156 7.05 18.13 -14.62
N GLU A 157 6.46 18.61 -15.73
CA GLU A 157 5.60 17.79 -16.60
C GLU A 157 6.38 16.70 -17.34
N TYR A 158 7.61 16.99 -17.78
CA TYR A 158 8.48 16.01 -18.45
C TYR A 158 9.18 15.03 -17.49
N CYS A 159 9.38 15.43 -16.22
CA CYS A 159 10.01 14.59 -15.20
C CYS A 159 9.00 13.77 -14.38
N GLY A 160 7.70 14.04 -14.50
CA GLY A 160 6.61 13.24 -13.95
C GLY A 160 6.52 13.25 -12.41
N GLU A 161 5.34 13.60 -11.90
CA GLU A 161 4.94 13.38 -10.50
C GLU A 161 4.94 11.88 -10.16
N GLY A 162 6.11 11.34 -9.87
CA GLY A 162 6.29 9.92 -9.56
C GLY A 162 7.73 9.55 -9.23
N VAL A 163 8.72 10.29 -9.72
CA VAL A 163 10.11 10.10 -9.30
C VAL A 163 10.38 10.99 -8.09
N LYS A 164 9.94 10.52 -6.91
CA LYS A 164 10.75 10.80 -5.71
C LYS A 164 12.13 10.26 -6.04
N ARG A 165 13.09 11.15 -6.31
CA ARG A 165 14.52 10.79 -6.39
C ARG A 165 14.97 10.34 -4.99
N TYR A 166 14.58 9.13 -4.60
CA TYR A 166 15.53 8.24 -3.96
C TYR A 166 16.31 7.65 -5.11
N SER A 167 17.48 8.22 -5.40
CA SER A 167 18.50 7.57 -6.21
C SER A 167 19.02 6.38 -5.40
N GLN A 168 18.22 5.33 -5.35
CA GLN A 168 18.70 3.99 -5.11
C GLN A 168 18.87 3.37 -6.49
N ASP A 169 20.04 2.78 -6.68
CA ASP A 169 20.52 2.03 -7.83
C ASP A 169 21.32 2.92 -8.80
N THR A 170 22.64 2.77 -8.87
CA THR A 170 23.31 1.51 -9.14
C THR A 170 24.78 1.55 -8.71
N VAL A 171 25.09 1.02 -7.53
CA VAL A 171 26.24 0.13 -7.34
C VAL A 171 25.88 -0.83 -6.22
N ASP A 172 25.73 -2.09 -6.57
CA ASP A 172 25.63 -3.20 -5.63
C ASP A 172 26.77 -3.19 -4.60
N LEU A 173 26.44 -3.59 -3.37
CA LEU A 173 27.27 -4.43 -2.51
C LEU A 173 28.69 -3.91 -2.17
N ALA A 174 28.79 -2.97 -1.23
CA ALA A 174 29.68 -3.13 -0.07
C ALA A 174 29.44 -2.00 0.94
N ASN A 175 29.04 -2.42 2.14
CA ASN A 175 29.12 -1.66 3.39
C ASN A 175 28.12 -0.51 3.58
N GLU A 176 27.16 -0.81 4.45
CA GLU A 176 26.56 0.15 5.38
C GLU A 176 27.64 1.12 5.90
N GLY A 177 27.59 2.39 5.47
CA GLY A 177 28.53 3.39 5.95
C GLY A 177 28.83 4.50 4.95
N PHE A 178 27.83 5.27 4.56
CA PHE A 178 28.11 6.59 3.96
C PHE A 178 27.01 7.59 4.30
N VAL A 179 27.01 8.03 5.57
CA VAL A 179 26.23 9.19 6.03
C VAL A 179 27.20 10.37 6.14
N GLY A 180 27.01 11.37 5.27
CA GLY A 180 27.53 12.75 5.34
C GLY A 180 28.79 13.00 6.19
N GLU A 181 29.97 12.90 5.56
CA GLU A 181 31.28 12.89 6.22
C GLU A 181 31.66 14.16 7.02
N SER A 182 31.01 15.31 6.85
CA SER A 182 31.54 16.54 7.47
C SER A 182 31.02 16.85 8.87
N LYS A 183 29.77 16.47 9.20
CA LYS A 183 29.19 16.75 10.55
C LYS A 183 29.04 15.52 11.43
N VAL A 184 29.02 14.32 10.83
CA VAL A 184 28.91 13.06 11.58
C VAL A 184 30.22 12.75 12.31
N ASN A 185 31.37 13.05 11.70
CA ASN A 185 32.68 12.85 12.32
C ASN A 185 32.92 13.76 13.54
N GLU A 186 32.42 15.01 13.52
CA GLU A 186 32.50 15.92 14.68
C GLU A 186 31.61 15.44 15.83
N PHE A 187 30.44 14.89 15.50
CA PHE A 187 29.51 14.33 16.49
C PHE A 187 30.02 13.02 17.10
N GLU A 188 30.55 12.10 16.30
CA GLU A 188 31.13 10.85 16.81
C GLU A 188 32.42 11.10 17.61
N GLY A 189 33.26 12.04 17.18
CA GLY A 189 34.43 12.47 17.95
C GLY A 189 34.06 13.02 19.33
N SER A 190 33.00 13.84 19.41
CA SER A 190 32.47 14.34 20.69
C SER A 190 31.89 13.22 21.56
N LYS A 191 31.25 12.21 20.95
CA LYS A 191 30.65 11.07 21.67
C LYS A 191 31.71 10.16 22.30
N VAL A 192 32.79 9.86 21.58
CA VAL A 192 33.92 9.08 22.11
C VAL A 192 34.65 9.85 23.21
N PHE A 193 34.79 11.17 23.08
CA PHE A 193 35.40 12.01 24.12
C PHE A 193 34.55 12.06 25.40
N ALA A 194 33.22 12.20 25.28
CA ALA A 194 32.31 12.18 26.42
C ALA A 194 32.35 10.84 27.17
N TRP A 195 32.34 9.71 26.45
CA TRP A 195 32.36 8.37 27.05
C TRP A 195 33.74 7.94 27.56
N GLY A 196 34.83 8.48 26.99
CA GLY A 196 36.19 8.24 27.48
C GLY A 196 36.46 8.90 28.84
N ARG A 197 35.78 10.01 29.14
CA ARG A 197 35.93 10.75 30.41
C ARG A 197 35.22 10.06 31.57
N GLU A 198 34.09 9.41 31.33
CA GLU A 198 33.33 8.67 32.36
C GLU A 198 34.10 7.46 32.92
N LYS A 199 35.07 6.90 32.19
CA LYS A 199 35.87 5.76 32.69
C LYS A 199 37.10 6.16 33.51
N ALA A 200 37.41 7.46 33.62
CA ALA A 200 38.64 7.93 34.27
C ALA A 200 38.40 8.76 35.55
N SER A 201 37.16 8.99 35.96
CA SER A 201 36.87 9.73 37.20
C SER A 201 35.99 8.91 38.14
N ASP A 202 36.51 8.76 39.35
CA ASP A 202 35.83 8.30 40.54
C ASP A 202 34.38 8.80 40.62
N THR A 203 33.52 7.87 41.04
CA THR A 203 32.11 8.04 41.33
C THR A 203 31.86 9.20 42.31
N THR A 204 31.41 10.34 41.80
CA THR A 204 30.46 11.20 42.50
C THR A 204 29.45 11.74 41.49
N ASP A 205 28.20 11.38 41.72
CA ASP A 205 27.01 11.75 40.96
C ASP A 205 26.93 13.22 40.60
N VAL A 206 26.85 13.54 39.30
CA VAL A 206 26.20 14.75 38.82
C VAL A 206 25.55 14.49 37.45
N VAL A 207 24.25 14.22 37.45
CA VAL A 207 23.39 14.41 36.28
C VAL A 207 23.37 15.91 35.97
N LYS A 208 24.18 16.35 35.00
CA LYS A 208 24.14 17.71 34.43
C LYS A 208 23.70 17.62 32.98
N GLY A 209 22.60 18.31 32.66
CA GLY A 209 22.03 18.40 31.32
C GLY A 209 22.95 19.06 30.28
N PRO A 210 22.56 19.05 29.00
CA PRO A 210 23.42 19.30 27.84
C PRO A 210 23.80 20.78 27.59
N GLY A 211 24.07 21.56 28.64
CA GLY A 211 24.17 23.03 28.54
C GLY A 211 25.49 23.70 28.95
N VAL A 212 26.58 22.97 29.25
CA VAL A 212 27.74 23.59 29.94
C VAL A 212 29.11 23.48 29.22
N ASP A 213 29.29 22.67 28.18
CA ASP A 213 30.62 22.41 27.59
C ASP A 213 30.89 23.13 26.26
N HIS A 214 30.78 24.47 26.23
CA HIS A 214 31.27 25.30 25.11
C HIS A 214 32.50 26.16 25.46
N GLY A 215 33.19 25.87 26.58
CA GLY A 215 34.28 26.70 27.10
C GLY A 215 35.71 26.20 26.87
N SER A 216 35.94 24.94 26.51
CA SER A 216 37.30 24.34 26.52
C SER A 216 37.98 24.16 25.16
N ASP A 217 37.30 24.44 24.04
CA ASP A 217 37.87 24.26 22.69
C ASP A 217 38.86 25.36 22.27
N GLY A 218 38.95 26.45 23.03
CA GLY A 218 39.89 27.54 22.75
C GLY A 218 41.36 27.14 22.98
N GLN A 219 41.65 26.37 24.03
CA GLN A 219 43.03 26.06 24.42
C GLN A 219 43.69 25.00 23.51
N THR A 220 42.92 24.16 22.84
CA THR A 220 43.47 23.12 21.95
C THR A 220 43.81 23.64 20.55
N LYS A 221 43.16 24.71 20.07
CA LYS A 221 43.51 25.36 18.80
C LYS A 221 44.86 26.08 18.88
N GLU A 222 45.14 26.78 19.97
CA GLU A 222 46.45 27.42 20.20
C GLU A 222 47.59 26.40 20.36
N GLN A 223 47.33 25.26 21.00
CA GLN A 223 48.34 24.21 21.11
C GLN A 223 48.62 23.53 19.76
N LYS A 224 47.60 23.33 18.92
CA LYS A 224 47.76 22.76 17.58
C LYS A 224 48.52 23.69 16.63
N SER A 225 48.24 24.99 16.64
CA SER A 225 48.98 25.97 15.82
C SER A 225 50.45 26.10 16.25
N ALA A 226 50.73 26.04 17.56
CA ALA A 226 52.10 26.05 18.08
C ALA A 226 52.92 24.79 17.67
N ILE A 227 52.27 23.64 17.53
CA ILE A 227 52.92 22.40 17.05
C ILE A 227 53.19 22.48 15.54
N GLU A 228 52.25 23.02 14.78
CA GLU A 228 52.38 23.16 13.32
C GLU A 228 53.45 24.17 12.92
N GLU A 229 53.58 25.28 13.67
CA GLU A 229 54.65 26.26 13.48
C GLU A 229 56.04 25.66 13.79
N LYS A 230 56.15 24.84 14.85
CA LYS A 230 57.40 24.11 15.15
C LYS A 230 57.76 23.13 14.04
N ARG A 231 56.77 22.47 13.44
CA ARG A 231 56.98 21.54 12.31
C ARG A 231 57.47 22.28 11.07
N ARG A 232 56.95 23.48 10.78
CA ARG A 232 57.40 24.33 9.67
C ARG A 232 58.86 24.78 9.85
N LYS A 233 59.22 25.23 11.05
CA LYS A 233 60.60 25.63 11.39
C LYS A 233 61.60 24.48 11.29
N LEU A 234 61.20 23.26 11.63
CA LEU A 234 62.03 22.07 11.44
C LEU A 234 62.26 21.77 9.96
N LEU A 235 61.23 21.85 9.12
CA LEU A 235 61.34 21.57 7.68
C LEU A 235 62.21 22.60 6.94
N GLU A 236 62.20 23.87 7.36
CA GLU A 236 63.11 24.90 6.83
C GLU A 236 64.57 24.67 7.22
N LYS A 237 64.83 24.07 8.38
CA LYS A 237 66.19 23.80 8.87
C LYS A 237 66.87 22.63 8.14
N TYR A 238 66.09 21.77 7.49
CA TYR A 238 66.57 20.58 6.76
C TYR A 238 66.39 20.69 5.23
N LYS A 239 66.14 21.90 4.72
CA LYS A 239 66.28 22.26 3.30
C LYS A 239 67.61 22.99 3.09
#